data_AF-A0AAW2HEM3-F1
#
_entry.id   AF-A0AAW2HEM3-F1
#
_cell.length_a   1.000
_cell.length_b   1.000
_cell.length_c   1.000
_cell.angle_alpha   90.00
_cell.angle_beta   90.00
_cell.angle_gamma   90.00
#
_symmetry.space_group_name_H-M   'P 1'
#
loop_
_entity.id
_entity.type
_entity.pdbx_description
1 polymer ?
#
loop_
_entity_poly.entity_id
_entity_poly.type
_entity_poly.pdbx_seq_one_letter_code
_entity_poly.pdbx_strand_id
1 'polypeptide(L)'
;MTEWTVPEQFELPWPMKKEAVVEGDLVLGGLMMVHEREDTITCGRVMPQGGVQALETMLYTLDVINNSTLLPNIVLGAHILDDCDKDTYGLEMAVDFIKGTVTPSFPRVVPHPLHCTSI
;
A
#
# COMPACT_ATOMS: atom_id res chain seq x y z
N MET A 1 -39.25 -17.04 -21.42
CA MET A 1 -39.17 -18.34 -20.73
C MET A 1 -38.04 -19.10 -21.42
N THR A 2 -36.79 -18.96 -21.02
CA THR A 2 -36.26 -19.22 -19.68
C THR A 2 -35.42 -18.07 -19.12
N GLU A 3 -35.66 -17.85 -17.84
CA GLU A 3 -35.01 -16.97 -16.89
C GLU A 3 -33.61 -17.51 -16.56
N TRP A 4 -32.59 -16.65 -16.69
CA TRP A 4 -31.31 -16.83 -16.00
C TRP A 4 -31.11 -15.57 -15.17
N THR A 5 -31.63 -15.62 -13.95
CA THR A 5 -31.32 -14.63 -12.92
C THR A 5 -29.84 -14.69 -12.62
N VAL A 6 -29.13 -13.61 -12.95
CA VAL A 6 -27.80 -13.32 -12.43
C VAL A 6 -27.92 -13.28 -10.91
N PRO A 7 -27.17 -14.09 -10.14
CA PRO A 7 -27.20 -14.02 -8.68
C PRO A 7 -26.77 -12.62 -8.22
N GLU A 8 -27.48 -12.08 -7.22
CA GLU A 8 -27.17 -10.79 -6.58
C GLU A 8 -25.68 -10.65 -6.28
N GLN A 9 -25.11 -9.58 -6.82
CA GLN A 9 -24.12 -8.70 -6.18
C GLN A 9 -23.19 -9.35 -5.14
N PHE A 10 -22.10 -9.97 -5.62
CA PHE A 10 -20.80 -9.62 -5.04
C PHE A 10 -20.32 -8.34 -5.73
N GLU A 11 -20.90 -7.20 -5.35
CA GLU A 11 -20.17 -5.94 -5.44
C GLU A 11 -18.93 -6.13 -4.56
N LEU A 12 -17.77 -6.36 -5.18
CA LEU A 12 -16.51 -6.07 -4.49
C LEU A 12 -16.61 -4.59 -4.14
N PRO A 13 -16.68 -4.21 -2.85
CA PRO A 13 -16.86 -2.83 -2.46
C PRO A 13 -15.65 -2.07 -2.98
N TRP A 14 -15.87 -1.33 -4.05
CA TRP A 14 -14.88 -0.42 -4.56
C TRP A 14 -14.79 0.74 -3.56
N PRO A 15 -13.57 1.16 -3.19
CA PRO A 15 -12.29 0.68 -3.69
C PRO A 15 -11.79 -0.50 -2.86
N MET A 16 -11.28 -1.52 -3.55
CA MET A 16 -10.43 -2.49 -2.88
C MET A 16 -9.20 -1.75 -2.36
N LYS A 17 -9.07 -1.66 -1.02
CA LYS A 17 -7.89 -1.16 -0.33
C LYS A 17 -6.66 -1.89 -0.88
N LYS A 18 -5.76 -1.15 -1.53
CA LYS A 18 -4.46 -1.64 -1.98
C LYS A 18 -3.38 -1.14 -1.02
N GLU A 19 -2.44 -2.01 -0.72
CA GLU A 19 -1.35 -1.75 0.20
C GLU A 19 -0.05 -2.31 -0.37
N ALA A 20 1.06 -1.65 -0.08
CA ALA A 20 2.39 -2.19 -0.32
C ALA A 20 2.96 -2.70 1.00
N VAL A 21 3.26 -4.00 1.05
CA VAL A 21 3.72 -4.67 2.27
C VAL A 21 5.09 -5.30 1.99
N VAL A 22 6.06 -4.91 2.80
CA VAL A 22 7.40 -5.49 2.86
C VAL A 22 7.57 -6.09 4.25
N GLU A 23 7.85 -7.39 4.32
CA GLU A 23 8.11 -8.07 5.58
C GLU A 23 9.45 -7.62 6.18
N GLY A 24 9.52 -7.59 7.51
CA GLY A 24 10.74 -7.28 8.24
C GLY A 24 10.54 -7.43 9.75
N ASP A 25 11.64 -7.41 10.49
CA ASP A 25 11.65 -7.46 11.95
C ASP A 25 11.03 -6.21 12.56
N LEU A 26 11.25 -5.05 11.92
CA LEU A 26 10.63 -3.77 12.25
C LEU A 26 9.93 -3.22 11.01
N VAL A 27 8.61 -3.06 11.10
CA VAL A 27 7.80 -2.57 9.98
C VAL A 27 7.52 -1.07 10.15
N LEU A 28 7.86 -0.28 9.13
CA LEU A 28 7.55 1.15 9.08
C LEU A 28 6.21 1.38 8.37
N GLY A 29 5.27 2.04 9.05
CA GLY A 29 4.03 2.50 8.43
C GLY A 29 4.28 3.71 7.52
N GLY A 30 3.63 3.75 6.36
CA GLY A 30 3.70 4.88 5.42
C GLY A 30 2.33 5.25 4.88
N LEU A 31 2.01 6.55 4.85
CA LEU A 31 0.91 7.08 4.05
C LEU A 31 1.50 7.82 2.86
N MET A 32 1.06 7.45 1.67
CA MET A 32 1.53 8.02 0.42
C MET A 32 0.33 8.50 -0.39
N MET A 33 0.49 9.67 -1.02
CA MET A 33 -0.51 10.24 -1.92
C MET A 33 -0.41 9.63 -3.32
N VAL A 34 -0.64 8.33 -3.45
CA VAL A 34 -0.46 7.62 -4.73
C VAL A 34 -1.49 8.08 -5.75
N HIS A 35 -2.71 8.38 -5.30
CA HIS A 35 -3.75 9.01 -6.12
C HIS A 35 -4.05 10.44 -5.65
N GLU A 36 -4.50 11.26 -6.60
CA GLU A 36 -4.99 12.61 -6.32
C GLU A 36 -6.36 12.56 -5.64
N ARG A 37 -6.72 13.68 -5.03
CA ARG A 37 -8.04 13.88 -4.43
C ARG A 37 -9.15 13.88 -5.49
N GLU A 38 -10.24 13.18 -5.18
CA GLU A 38 -11.50 13.23 -5.92
C GLU A 38 -12.68 13.26 -4.94
N ASP A 39 -13.74 14.00 -5.29
CA ASP A 39 -14.88 14.22 -4.41
C ASP A 39 -16.02 13.22 -4.66
N THR A 40 -16.10 12.68 -5.89
CA THR A 40 -17.19 11.78 -6.32
C THR A 40 -16.90 10.30 -6.09
N ILE A 41 -15.62 9.92 -6.10
CA ILE A 41 -15.12 8.57 -5.83
C ILE A 41 -14.02 8.65 -4.76
N THR A 42 -13.59 7.52 -4.21
CA THR A 42 -12.63 7.53 -3.09
C THR A 42 -11.28 8.12 -3.45
N CYS A 43 -10.76 7.80 -4.64
CA CYS A 43 -9.44 8.20 -5.11
C CYS A 43 -9.51 8.60 -6.58
N GLY A 44 -8.79 9.66 -6.95
CA GLY A 44 -8.69 10.16 -8.32
C GLY A 44 -7.66 9.41 -9.15
N ARG A 45 -6.97 10.12 -10.05
CA ARG A 45 -5.91 9.54 -10.89
C ARG A 45 -4.62 9.35 -10.11
N VAL A 46 -3.77 8.43 -10.58
CA VAL A 46 -2.42 8.21 -10.02
C VAL A 46 -1.57 9.47 -10.21
N MET A 47 -0.84 9.86 -9.16
CA MET A 47 0.17 10.92 -9.15
C MET A 47 1.57 10.32 -9.30
N PRO A 48 2.19 10.36 -10.49
CA PRO A 48 3.44 9.65 -10.73
C PRO A 48 4.62 10.22 -9.93
N GLN A 49 4.76 11.55 -9.88
CA GLN A 49 5.89 12.22 -9.24
C GLN A 49 5.66 12.50 -7.75
N GLY A 50 4.42 12.83 -7.35
CA GLY A 50 4.10 13.12 -5.94
C GLY A 50 3.85 11.85 -5.11
N GLY A 51 3.23 10.85 -5.72
CA GLY A 51 2.80 9.63 -5.05
C GLY A 51 3.73 8.46 -5.29
N VAL A 52 3.77 7.98 -6.55
CA VAL A 52 4.50 6.74 -6.90
C VAL A 52 6.01 6.91 -6.69
N GLN A 53 6.59 8.05 -7.06
CA GLN A 53 8.00 8.30 -6.83
C GLN A 53 8.34 8.37 -5.33
N ALA A 54 7.46 8.93 -4.49
CA ALA A 54 7.67 8.98 -3.05
C ALA A 54 7.58 7.58 -2.42
N LEU A 55 6.59 6.79 -2.84
CA LEU A 55 6.44 5.37 -2.49
C LEU A 55 7.72 4.58 -2.84
N GLU A 56 8.19 4.70 -4.08
CA GLU A 56 9.39 4.00 -4.55
C GLU A 56 10.65 4.48 -3.82
N THR A 57 10.73 5.76 -3.49
CA THR A 57 11.85 6.32 -2.70
C THR A 57 11.90 5.68 -1.31
N MET A 58 10.76 5.47 -0.66
CA MET A 58 10.71 4.76 0.61
C MET A 58 11.19 3.31 0.45
N LEU A 59 10.71 2.58 -0.54
CA LEU A 59 11.11 1.19 -0.80
C LEU A 59 12.61 1.07 -1.10
N TYR A 60 13.14 1.92 -1.99
CA TYR A 60 14.56 2.00 -2.28
C TYR A 60 15.40 2.32 -1.04
N THR A 61 14.91 3.22 -0.18
CA THR A 61 15.62 3.57 1.06
C THR A 61 15.70 2.38 2.03
N LEU A 62 14.65 1.57 2.12
CA LEU A 62 14.65 0.34 2.91
C LEU A 62 15.70 -0.64 2.38
N ASP A 63 15.76 -0.84 1.07
CA ASP A 63 16.75 -1.71 0.43
C ASP A 63 18.18 -1.23 0.70
N VAL A 64 18.42 0.08 0.64
CA VAL A 64 19.74 0.66 0.95
C VAL A 64 20.11 0.42 2.41
N ILE A 65 19.19 0.66 3.35
CA ILE A 65 19.46 0.50 4.78
C ILE A 65 19.67 -0.97 5.14
N ASN A 66 18.83 -1.87 4.63
CA ASN A 66 18.90 -3.31 4.89
C ASN A 66 20.20 -3.94 4.35
N ASN A 67 20.80 -3.36 3.30
CA ASN A 67 22.10 -3.78 2.76
C ASN A 67 23.29 -3.01 3.35
N SER A 68 23.05 -2.06 4.26
CA SER A 68 24.08 -1.26 4.91
C SER A 68 24.52 -1.87 6.25
N THR A 69 25.51 -1.24 6.90
CA THR A 69 25.94 -1.60 8.26
C THR A 69 25.21 -0.80 9.35
N LEU A 70 24.20 -0.01 9.01
CA LEU A 70 23.52 0.89 9.95
C LEU A 70 22.67 0.15 10.99
N LEU A 71 21.98 -0.92 10.59
CA LEU A 71 21.09 -1.70 11.45
C LEU A 71 21.47 -3.19 11.40
N PRO A 72 22.52 -3.62 12.11
CA PRO A 72 22.95 -5.00 12.08
C PRO A 72 21.90 -5.92 12.74
N ASN A 73 21.57 -7.01 12.06
CA ASN A 73 20.60 -8.04 12.50
C ASN A 73 19.14 -7.56 12.62
N ILE A 74 18.78 -6.45 11.99
CA ILE A 74 17.40 -5.98 11.91
C ILE A 74 17.07 -5.74 10.44
N VAL A 75 16.07 -6.44 9.92
CA VAL A 75 15.49 -6.16 8.60
C VAL A 75 14.33 -5.19 8.77
N LEU A 76 14.42 -4.04 8.11
CA LEU A 76 13.30 -3.11 8.00
C LEU A 76 12.30 -3.60 6.95
N GLY A 77 11.04 -3.66 7.34
CA GLY A 77 9.89 -3.83 6.46
C GLY A 77 9.08 -2.53 6.35
N ALA A 78 7.99 -2.59 5.62
CA ALA A 78 7.06 -1.48 5.50
C ALA A 78 5.62 -1.92 5.29
N HIS A 79 4.69 -1.10 5.76
CA HIS A 79 3.27 -1.21 5.45
C HIS A 79 2.78 0.15 4.97
N ILE A 80 2.57 0.26 3.67
CA ILE A 80 2.30 1.53 3.00
C ILE A 80 0.88 1.52 2.45
N LEU A 81 0.12 2.55 2.81
CA LEU A 81 -1.27 2.77 2.43
C LEU A 81 -1.40 4.07 1.65
N ASP A 82 -2.40 4.12 0.78
CA ASP A 82 -2.72 5.32 0.00
C ASP A 82 -3.76 6.16 0.72
N ASP A 83 -3.47 7.45 0.94
CA ASP A 83 -4.40 8.39 1.57
C ASP A 83 -5.25 9.18 0.58
N CYS A 84 -4.97 9.03 -0.73
CA CYS A 84 -5.67 9.69 -1.82
C CYS A 84 -5.80 11.21 -1.67
N ASP A 85 -4.80 11.85 -1.02
CA ASP A 85 -4.78 13.29 -0.72
C ASP A 85 -6.06 13.78 -0.02
N LYS A 86 -6.62 12.93 0.84
CA LYS A 86 -7.90 13.16 1.52
C LYS A 86 -7.81 12.84 3.00
N ASP A 87 -7.83 13.88 3.83
CA ASP A 87 -7.67 13.79 5.29
C ASP A 87 -8.52 12.71 5.97
N THR A 88 -9.82 12.63 5.63
CA THR A 88 -10.73 11.65 6.26
C THR A 88 -10.37 10.22 5.90
N TYR A 89 -9.98 9.99 4.64
CA TYR A 89 -9.58 8.67 4.17
C TYR A 89 -8.19 8.30 4.68
N GLY A 90 -7.26 9.26 4.69
CA GLY A 90 -5.95 9.12 5.34
C GLY A 90 -6.07 8.76 6.83
N LEU A 91 -7.02 9.34 7.56
CA LEU A 91 -7.29 8.96 8.94
C LEU A 91 -7.82 7.52 9.05
N GLU A 92 -8.75 7.11 8.17
CA GLU A 92 -9.24 5.72 8.12
C GLU A 92 -8.10 4.72 7.88
N MET A 93 -7.16 5.06 7.00
CA MET A 93 -5.96 4.26 6.73
C MET A 93 -4.97 4.29 7.90
N ALA A 94 -4.75 5.44 8.53
CA ALA A 94 -3.87 5.56 9.70
C ALA A 94 -4.35 4.70 10.88
N VAL A 95 -5.67 4.58 11.05
CA VAL A 95 -6.25 3.73 12.09
C VAL A 95 -5.91 2.25 11.86
N ASP A 96 -5.67 1.83 10.62
CA ASP A 96 -5.23 0.47 10.31
C ASP A 96 -3.89 0.11 10.95
N PHE A 97 -2.98 1.08 11.09
CA PHE A 97 -1.68 0.86 11.75
C PHE A 97 -1.79 0.59 13.26
N ILE A 98 -2.89 0.99 13.89
CA ILE A 98 -3.08 0.84 15.35
C ILE A 98 -4.16 -0.19 15.71
N LYS A 99 -4.95 -0.65 14.73
CA LYS A 99 -5.92 -1.74 14.92
C LYS A 99 -5.13 -3.04 15.12
N GLY A 100 -4.94 -3.42 16.39
CA GLY A 100 -4.00 -4.45 16.84
C GLY A 100 -4.00 -5.76 16.05
N THR A 101 -2.85 -6.07 15.45
CA THR A 101 -2.10 -7.35 15.52
C THR A 101 -2.84 -8.70 15.49
N VAL A 102 -4.03 -8.80 14.90
CA VAL A 102 -4.72 -10.10 14.71
C VAL A 102 -5.28 -10.24 13.29
N THR A 103 -4.40 -10.53 12.33
CA THR A 103 -4.72 -11.43 11.20
C THR A 103 -3.43 -12.07 10.68
N PRO A 104 -3.39 -13.41 10.57
CA PRO A 104 -2.24 -14.14 10.04
C PRO A 104 -2.19 -14.02 8.51
N SER A 105 -0.97 -13.93 7.96
CA SER A 105 -0.64 -13.94 6.53
C SER A 105 -1.30 -12.84 5.69
N PHE A 106 -0.62 -11.70 5.59
CA PHE A 106 -0.74 -10.82 4.44
C PHE A 106 -0.52 -11.63 3.16
N PRO A 107 -1.39 -11.54 2.14
CA PRO A 107 -1.08 -12.12 0.85
C PRO A 107 0.21 -11.46 0.34
N ARG A 108 1.25 -12.26 0.17
CA ARG A 108 2.53 -11.86 -0.43
C ARG A 108 2.30 -11.09 -1.73
N VAL A 109 2.32 -9.77 -1.66
CA VAL A 109 2.71 -8.93 -2.80
C VAL A 109 4.18 -8.61 -2.58
N VAL A 110 5.02 -9.64 -2.67
CA VAL A 110 6.44 -9.42 -2.90
C VAL A 110 6.53 -9.09 -4.40
N PRO A 111 6.99 -7.90 -4.80
CA PRO A 111 7.67 -7.81 -6.06
C PRO A 111 8.83 -8.82 -5.95
N HIS A 112 8.82 -9.85 -6.78
CA HIS A 112 10.06 -10.52 -7.16
C HIS A 112 11.10 -9.45 -7.48
N PRO A 113 12.40 -9.73 -7.22
CA PRO A 113 13.42 -8.71 -6.95
C PRO A 113 13.30 -7.55 -7.91
N LEU A 114 13.26 -6.34 -7.34
CA LEU A 114 13.30 -5.05 -8.04
C LEU A 114 14.58 -4.99 -8.89
N HIS A 115 14.56 -5.66 -10.03
CA HIS A 115 15.31 -5.27 -11.21
C HIS A 115 14.54 -4.12 -11.86
N CYS A 116 14.48 -2.97 -11.16
CA CYS A 116 14.38 -1.68 -11.83
C CYS A 116 15.74 -1.42 -12.51
N THR A 117 16.04 -2.23 -13.52
CA THR A 117 17.21 -1.98 -14.37
C THR A 117 16.77 -0.95 -15.40
N SER A 118 17.16 0.29 -15.16
CA SER A 118 17.15 1.43 -16.08
C SER A 118 15.78 2.01 -16.50
N ILE A 119 15.61 3.30 -16.17
CA ILE A 119 14.96 4.26 -17.06
C ILE A 119 15.72 4.31 -18.39
#